data_AF-A0A7J2VXQ7-F1
#
_entry.id   AF-A0A7J2VXQ7-F1
#
_cell.length_a   1.000
_cell.length_b   1.000
_cell.length_c   1.000
_cell.angle_alpha   90.00
_cell.angle_beta   90.00
_cell.angle_gamma   90.00
#
_symmetry.space_group_name_H-M   'P 1'
#
loop_
_entity.id
_entity.type
_entity.pdbx_description
1 polymer ?
#
loop_
_entity_poly.entity_id
_entity_poly.type
_entity_poly.pdbx_seq_one_letter_code
_entity_poly.pdbx_strand_id
1 'polypeptide(L)'
;MISERSLEMNVNENLLNSIRKFGGIFSKAFIYGFSLREERLHGFDTSISLPLSNLFLFALQYKKPETEYNNIYRFVINKNHRQHIILLISSIIYQFNVWYVFPLFIDTSELSRNSPNFLKRTFFARVIDFPLTTFDNRPHRVEIDLSSGRAYVFSDEGKEVKIYNGDQFLEEIRRNIIPTRVKEIVYKKYKLEDVKRLLKEHGFYIDWGILEKFESEERNLHKRFTSGFFATE
;
A
#
# COMPACT_ATOMS: atom_id res chain seq x y z
N MET A 1 13.07 -20.05 5.69
CA MET A 1 11.85 -19.20 5.65
C MET A 1 12.25 -17.83 5.13
N ILE A 2 11.55 -17.29 4.13
CA ILE A 2 11.83 -15.95 3.58
C ILE A 2 11.23 -14.86 4.49
N SER A 3 11.92 -13.73 4.67
CA SER A 3 11.38 -12.58 5.42
C SER A 3 10.56 -11.66 4.50
N GLU A 4 9.60 -10.93 5.06
CA GLU A 4 8.84 -9.90 4.31
C GLU A 4 9.79 -8.84 3.73
N ARG A 5 10.81 -8.43 4.51
CA ARG A 5 11.84 -7.48 4.07
C ARG A 5 12.62 -7.94 2.85
N SER A 6 12.92 -9.24 2.73
CA SER A 6 13.55 -9.78 1.53
C SER A 6 12.64 -9.65 0.30
N LEU A 7 11.32 -9.84 0.46
CA LEU A 7 10.37 -9.65 -0.62
C LEU A 7 10.29 -8.17 -1.04
N GLU A 8 10.18 -7.28 -0.06
CA GLU A 8 10.16 -5.83 -0.26
C GLU A 8 11.34 -5.37 -1.12
N MET A 9 12.57 -5.71 -0.72
CA MET A 9 13.78 -5.24 -1.40
C MET A 9 13.84 -5.71 -2.86
N ASN A 10 13.53 -6.99 -3.11
CA ASN A 10 13.60 -7.58 -4.44
C ASN A 10 12.52 -7.03 -5.39
N VAL A 11 11.28 -6.89 -4.92
CA VAL A 11 10.19 -6.32 -5.73
C VAL A 11 10.44 -4.83 -5.99
N ASN A 12 10.88 -4.09 -4.98
CA ASN A 12 11.16 -2.66 -5.10
C ASN A 12 12.28 -2.37 -6.12
N GLU A 13 13.35 -3.17 -6.14
CA GLU A 13 14.42 -3.06 -7.14
C GLU A 13 13.85 -3.15 -8.57
N ASN A 14 13.02 -4.15 -8.83
CA ASN A 14 12.39 -4.33 -10.14
C ASN A 14 11.43 -3.19 -10.49
N LEU A 15 10.61 -2.74 -9.52
CA LEU A 15 9.70 -1.60 -9.70
C LEU A 15 10.47 -0.34 -10.09
N LEU A 16 11.50 -0.01 -9.31
CA LEU A 16 12.29 1.20 -9.52
C LEU A 16 12.95 1.20 -10.89
N ASN A 17 13.56 0.08 -11.28
CA ASN A 17 14.19 -0.05 -12.58
C ASN A 17 13.18 0.05 -13.72
N SER A 18 11.98 -0.51 -13.55
CA SER A 18 10.91 -0.43 -14.56
C SER A 18 10.37 0.99 -14.70
N ILE A 19 10.14 1.68 -13.58
CA ILE A 19 9.66 3.07 -13.56
C ILE A 19 10.69 4.02 -14.16
N ARG A 20 11.98 3.86 -13.83
CA ARG A 20 13.05 4.70 -14.41
C ARG A 20 13.15 4.58 -15.93
N LYS A 21 12.82 3.41 -16.48
CA LYS A 21 12.77 3.20 -17.94
C LYS A 21 11.63 3.96 -18.63
N PHE A 22 10.66 4.50 -17.90
CA PHE A 22 9.66 5.41 -18.48
C PHE A 22 10.28 6.73 -18.99
N GLY A 23 11.48 7.07 -18.53
CA GLY A 23 12.21 8.27 -18.96
C GLY A 23 11.70 9.56 -18.32
N GLY A 24 12.18 10.71 -18.80
CA GLY A 24 11.76 12.03 -18.32
C GLY A 24 11.93 12.20 -16.80
N ILE A 25 10.90 12.70 -16.12
CA ILE A 25 10.89 12.90 -14.67
C ILE A 25 11.04 11.58 -13.88
N PHE A 26 10.61 10.45 -14.45
CA PHE A 26 10.68 9.13 -13.80
C PHE A 26 12.09 8.54 -13.79
N SER A 27 12.99 8.97 -14.69
CA SER A 27 14.37 8.45 -14.80
C SER A 27 15.17 8.57 -13.50
N LYS A 28 14.80 9.52 -12.64
CA LYS A 28 15.43 9.76 -11.34
C LYS A 28 14.56 9.33 -10.17
N ALA A 29 13.48 8.57 -10.39
CA ALA A 29 12.67 8.04 -9.30
C ALA A 29 13.54 7.36 -8.25
N PHE A 30 13.12 7.41 -6.99
CA PHE A 30 13.83 6.78 -5.88
C PHE A 30 12.84 6.13 -4.92
N ILE A 31 13.30 5.11 -4.21
CA ILE A 31 12.53 4.44 -3.17
C ILE A 31 12.88 5.07 -1.83
N TYR A 32 11.86 5.29 -1.01
CA TYR A 32 12.01 5.58 0.40
C TYR A 32 11.43 4.43 1.20
N GLY A 33 12.26 3.83 2.07
CA GLY A 33 11.80 2.85 3.05
C GLY A 33 11.45 3.55 4.36
N PHE A 34 10.29 3.24 4.91
CA PHE A 34 9.85 3.83 6.17
C PHE A 34 10.52 3.14 7.36
N SER A 35 10.79 3.90 8.40
CA SER A 35 11.15 3.35 9.71
C SER A 35 9.91 2.77 10.41
N LEU A 36 10.09 1.88 11.39
CA LEU A 36 8.99 1.33 12.20
C LEU A 36 8.09 2.41 12.81
N ARG A 37 8.67 3.57 13.16
CA ARG A 37 7.92 4.71 13.68
C ARG A 37 7.04 5.33 12.60
N GLU A 38 7.53 5.47 11.38
CA GLU A 38 6.75 6.04 10.28
C GLU A 38 5.75 5.03 9.71
N GLU A 39 6.09 3.75 9.63
CA GLU A 39 5.17 2.65 9.31
C GLU A 39 3.96 2.66 10.24
N ARG A 40 4.18 2.86 11.55
CA ARG A 40 3.07 2.98 12.51
C ARG A 40 2.14 4.16 12.20
N LEU A 41 2.69 5.26 11.71
CA LEU A 41 1.93 6.49 11.45
C LEU A 41 1.19 6.46 10.11
N HIS A 42 1.84 5.97 9.05
CA HIS A 42 1.33 6.02 7.67
C HIS A 42 0.76 4.69 7.19
N GLY A 43 1.18 3.59 7.82
CA GLY A 43 0.84 2.24 7.43
C GLY A 43 1.58 1.74 6.20
N PHE A 44 2.65 2.41 5.74
CA PHE A 44 3.41 2.07 4.53
C PHE A 44 4.77 1.46 4.89
N ASP A 45 5.19 0.41 4.19
CA ASP A 45 6.57 -0.10 4.29
C ASP A 45 7.52 0.72 3.41
N THR A 46 7.08 1.08 2.20
CA THR A 46 7.89 1.85 1.24
C THR A 46 7.06 2.81 0.41
N SER A 47 7.71 3.80 -0.20
CA SER A 47 7.13 4.67 -1.24
C SER A 47 8.10 4.92 -2.37
N ILE A 48 7.57 5.31 -3.53
CA ILE A 48 8.36 5.75 -4.68
C ILE A 48 8.06 7.23 -4.93
N SER A 49 9.13 8.01 -5.05
CA SER A 49 9.08 9.48 -5.16
C SER A 49 9.96 9.98 -6.31
N LEU A 50 9.73 11.23 -6.73
CA LEU A 50 10.47 11.89 -7.83
C LEU A 50 11.29 13.11 -7.32
N PRO A 51 12.59 13.23 -7.66
CA PRO A 51 13.57 14.03 -6.90
C PRO A 51 13.69 15.52 -7.24
N LEU A 52 12.70 16.15 -7.89
CA LEU A 52 12.79 17.59 -8.25
C LEU A 52 11.56 18.41 -7.86
N SER A 53 10.60 17.80 -7.19
CA SER A 53 9.31 18.43 -6.93
C SER A 53 8.59 17.88 -5.69
N ASN A 54 9.31 17.10 -4.86
CA ASN A 54 8.75 16.35 -3.73
C ASN A 54 7.42 15.68 -4.15
N LEU A 55 7.41 15.07 -5.33
CA LEU A 55 6.24 14.39 -5.85
C LEU A 55 6.23 12.96 -5.33
N PHE A 56 5.21 12.68 -4.54
CA PHE A 56 4.83 11.35 -4.13
C PHE A 56 4.14 10.66 -5.30
N LEU A 57 4.70 9.55 -5.79
CA LEU A 57 4.09 8.79 -6.88
C LEU A 57 3.08 7.78 -6.31
N PHE A 58 3.54 6.89 -5.43
CA PHE A 58 2.69 5.96 -4.69
C PHE A 58 3.42 5.39 -3.47
N ALA A 59 2.64 4.77 -2.56
CA ALA A 59 3.15 3.98 -1.45
C ALA A 59 2.67 2.54 -1.51
N LEU A 60 3.47 1.67 -0.90
CA LEU A 60 3.31 0.22 -0.90
C LEU A 60 3.27 -0.30 0.54
N GLN A 61 2.30 -1.17 0.82
CA GLN A 61 2.30 -2.07 1.96
C GLN A 61 2.43 -3.51 1.48
N TYR A 62 3.53 -4.16 1.84
CA TYR A 62 3.79 -5.54 1.53
C TYR A 62 3.04 -6.48 2.49
N LYS A 63 2.72 -7.65 1.94
CA LYS A 63 2.25 -8.82 2.68
C LYS A 63 2.92 -10.06 2.16
N LYS A 64 3.61 -10.76 3.05
CA LYS A 64 4.14 -12.09 2.78
C LYS A 64 3.00 -13.14 2.78
N PRO A 65 3.02 -14.13 1.87
CA PRO A 65 2.07 -15.23 1.91
C PRO A 65 2.33 -16.11 3.15
N GLU A 66 1.25 -16.51 3.82
CA GLU A 66 1.32 -17.40 4.98
C GLU A 66 1.31 -18.88 4.56
N THR A 67 0.51 -19.19 3.55
CA THR A 67 0.36 -20.55 3.02
C THR A 67 0.09 -20.50 1.52
N GLU A 68 0.38 -21.61 0.86
CA GLU A 68 0.03 -21.89 -0.52
C GLU A 68 -0.59 -23.29 -0.58
N TYR A 69 -1.70 -23.43 -1.30
CA TYR A 69 -2.33 -24.71 -1.56
C TYR A 69 -3.07 -24.66 -2.89
N ASN A 70 -2.78 -25.61 -3.80
CA ASN A 70 -3.39 -25.68 -5.12
C ASN A 70 -3.33 -24.35 -5.90
N ASN A 71 -2.16 -23.69 -5.92
CA ASN A 71 -1.96 -22.39 -6.58
C ASN A 71 -2.75 -21.22 -5.96
N ILE A 72 -3.34 -21.41 -4.79
CA ILE A 72 -4.00 -20.36 -4.02
C ILE A 72 -3.06 -19.90 -2.91
N TYR A 73 -2.61 -18.66 -3.00
CA TYR A 73 -1.77 -18.01 -1.99
C TYR A 73 -2.63 -17.26 -0.99
N ARG A 74 -2.41 -17.51 0.30
CA ARG A 74 -3.15 -16.87 1.39
C ARG A 74 -2.28 -15.84 2.10
N PHE A 75 -2.87 -14.69 2.34
CA PHE A 75 -2.28 -13.56 3.05
C PHE A 75 -3.21 -13.12 4.16
N VAL A 76 -2.67 -12.44 5.17
CA VAL A 76 -3.49 -11.80 6.20
C VAL A 76 -3.14 -10.32 6.26
N ILE A 77 -4.16 -9.48 6.06
CA ILE A 77 -4.09 -8.03 6.21
C ILE A 77 -4.64 -7.61 7.57
N ASN A 78 -4.32 -6.38 7.97
CA ASN A 78 -4.80 -5.78 9.21
C ASN A 78 -4.47 -6.58 10.50
N LYS A 79 -3.35 -7.32 10.52
CA LYS A 79 -2.89 -8.07 11.71
C LYS A 79 -2.80 -7.21 12.98
N ASN A 80 -2.42 -5.94 12.82
CA ASN A 80 -2.31 -4.97 13.92
C ASN A 80 -3.63 -4.25 14.24
N HIS A 81 -4.76 -4.74 13.72
CA HIS A 81 -6.12 -4.24 13.98
C HIS A 81 -6.38 -2.78 13.58
N ARG A 82 -5.48 -2.16 12.81
CA ARG A 82 -5.52 -0.72 12.48
C ARG A 82 -4.93 -0.36 11.13
N GLN A 83 -3.94 -1.14 10.67
CA GLN A 83 -3.14 -0.82 9.48
C GLN A 83 -4.01 -0.60 8.24
N HIS A 84 -5.08 -1.39 8.06
CA HIS A 84 -5.92 -1.28 6.87
C HIS A 84 -6.73 0.04 6.84
N ILE A 85 -7.22 0.49 8.00
CA ILE A 85 -7.90 1.78 8.13
C ILE A 85 -6.90 2.94 7.95
N ILE A 86 -5.70 2.84 8.54
CA ILE A 86 -4.64 3.85 8.35
C ILE A 86 -4.30 3.98 6.87
N LEU A 87 -4.14 2.86 6.18
CA LEU A 87 -3.89 2.81 4.75
C LEU A 87 -5.02 3.44 3.93
N LEU A 88 -6.29 3.25 4.31
CA LEU A 88 -7.43 3.90 3.65
C LEU A 88 -7.36 5.42 3.79
N ILE A 89 -7.15 5.91 5.00
CA ILE A 89 -7.03 7.36 5.28
C ILE A 89 -5.89 7.94 4.47
N SER A 90 -4.71 7.29 4.50
CA SER A 90 -3.57 7.71 3.71
C SER A 90 -3.90 7.68 2.22
N SER A 91 -4.59 6.64 1.72
CA SER A 91 -4.99 6.54 0.32
C SER A 91 -5.80 7.75 -0.13
N ILE A 92 -6.81 8.17 0.64
CA ILE A 92 -7.62 9.35 0.32
C ILE A 92 -6.79 10.64 0.30
N ILE A 93 -5.84 10.78 1.24
CA ILE A 93 -4.96 11.96 1.33
C ILE A 93 -3.97 12.01 0.15
N TYR A 94 -3.45 10.85 -0.28
CA TYR A 94 -2.49 10.71 -1.37
C TYR A 94 -3.15 10.35 -2.72
N GLN A 95 -4.37 10.84 -2.97
CA GLN A 95 -5.08 10.68 -4.26
C GLN A 95 -5.19 9.23 -4.75
N PHE A 96 -5.49 8.31 -3.84
CA PHE A 96 -5.69 6.88 -4.08
C PHE A 96 -4.45 6.10 -4.53
N ASN A 97 -3.26 6.68 -4.37
CA ASN A 97 -1.99 6.08 -4.79
C ASN A 97 -1.35 5.22 -3.68
N VAL A 98 -2.16 4.46 -2.96
CA VAL A 98 -1.69 3.54 -1.91
C VAL A 98 -2.13 2.13 -2.24
N TRP A 99 -1.16 1.22 -2.20
CA TRP A 99 -1.29 -0.13 -2.73
C TRP A 99 -0.84 -1.18 -1.72
N TYR A 100 -1.57 -2.29 -1.67
CA TYR A 100 -1.01 -3.53 -1.16
C TYR A 100 -0.17 -4.21 -2.24
N VAL A 101 0.88 -4.88 -1.80
CA VAL A 101 1.74 -5.72 -2.63
C VAL A 101 1.72 -7.15 -2.09
N PHE A 102 1.42 -8.09 -2.98
CA PHE A 102 1.28 -9.51 -2.68
C PHE A 102 2.26 -10.33 -3.55
N PRO A 103 3.53 -10.44 -3.12
CA PRO A 103 4.51 -11.31 -3.77
C PRO A 103 4.15 -12.77 -3.49
N LEU A 104 4.03 -13.58 -4.53
CA LEU A 104 3.62 -14.99 -4.42
C LEU A 104 4.85 -15.89 -4.25
N PHE A 105 5.63 -15.66 -3.19
CA PHE A 105 6.83 -16.43 -2.85
C PHE A 105 6.72 -16.97 -1.42
N ILE A 106 6.52 -18.28 -1.27
CA ILE A 106 6.36 -18.90 0.05
C ILE A 106 7.72 -19.16 0.75
N ASP A 107 8.77 -19.38 -0.04
CA ASP A 107 10.11 -19.68 0.45
C ASP A 107 11.24 -19.09 -0.42
N THR A 108 12.48 -19.32 0.03
CA THR A 108 13.70 -18.83 -0.62
C THR A 108 14.00 -19.54 -1.95
N SER A 109 13.53 -20.78 -2.14
CA SER A 109 13.69 -21.54 -3.39
C SER A 109 12.82 -20.95 -4.48
N GLU A 110 11.55 -20.65 -4.17
CA GLU A 110 10.66 -19.93 -5.09
C GLU A 110 11.21 -18.56 -5.46
N LEU A 111 11.68 -17.78 -4.48
CA LEU A 111 12.30 -16.48 -4.75
C LEU A 111 13.48 -16.63 -5.72
N SER A 112 14.42 -17.54 -5.43
CA SER A 112 15.64 -17.71 -6.22
C SER A 112 15.35 -18.13 -7.65
N ARG A 113 14.37 -19.02 -7.88
CA ARG A 113 13.97 -19.48 -9.22
C ARG A 113 13.35 -18.39 -10.10
N ASN A 114 12.81 -17.33 -9.49
CA ASN A 114 12.18 -16.22 -10.21
C ASN A 114 13.07 -14.99 -10.32
N SER A 115 14.29 -15.02 -9.77
CA SER A 115 15.27 -13.97 -9.97
C SER A 115 15.68 -13.88 -11.45
N PRO A 116 15.84 -12.68 -12.03
CA PRO A 116 15.70 -11.37 -11.40
C PRO A 116 14.30 -10.74 -11.57
N ASN A 117 13.30 -11.45 -12.08
CA ASN A 117 12.00 -10.88 -12.46
C ASN A 117 10.89 -11.25 -11.46
N PHE A 118 10.91 -10.57 -10.31
CA PHE A 118 9.96 -10.78 -9.23
C PHE A 118 8.57 -10.22 -9.54
N LEU A 119 8.46 -9.22 -10.42
CA LEU A 119 7.17 -8.60 -10.77
C LEU A 119 6.21 -9.56 -11.47
N LYS A 120 6.72 -10.54 -12.22
CA LYS A 120 5.90 -11.59 -12.85
C LYS A 120 5.09 -12.42 -11.85
N ARG A 121 5.53 -12.45 -10.59
CA ARG A 121 4.91 -13.21 -9.50
C ARG A 121 4.46 -12.32 -8.36
N THR A 122 4.17 -11.05 -8.66
CA THR A 122 3.68 -10.08 -7.68
C THR A 122 2.37 -9.48 -8.16
N PHE A 123 1.38 -9.45 -7.28
CA PHE A 123 0.11 -8.77 -7.50
C PHE A 123 0.00 -7.52 -6.63
N PHE A 124 -0.74 -6.54 -7.14
CA PHE A 124 -0.98 -5.26 -6.50
C PHE A 124 -2.48 -5.04 -6.36
N ALA A 125 -2.92 -4.41 -5.28
CA ALA A 125 -4.31 -4.00 -5.09
C ALA A 125 -4.34 -2.59 -4.53
N ARG A 126 -5.17 -1.69 -5.08
CA ARG A 126 -5.37 -0.39 -4.42
C ARG A 126 -6.11 -0.63 -3.13
N VAL A 127 -5.74 0.11 -2.09
CA VAL A 127 -6.45 0.01 -0.80
C VAL A 127 -7.93 0.34 -0.97
N ILE A 128 -8.28 1.30 -1.83
CA ILE A 128 -9.67 1.67 -2.09
C ILE A 128 -10.50 0.63 -2.85
N ASP A 129 -9.86 -0.33 -3.51
CA ASP A 129 -10.58 -1.38 -4.24
C ASP A 129 -11.06 -2.50 -3.28
N PHE A 130 -10.74 -2.42 -1.98
CA PHE A 130 -11.24 -3.35 -0.98
C PHE A 130 -12.70 -3.05 -0.57
N PRO A 131 -13.52 -4.08 -0.29
CA PRO A 131 -14.90 -3.91 0.14
C PRO A 131 -14.99 -3.11 1.44
N LEU A 132 -16.00 -2.24 1.56
CA LEU A 132 -16.20 -1.41 2.75
C LEU A 132 -16.23 -2.19 4.08
N THR A 133 -16.72 -3.43 4.02
CA THR A 133 -16.82 -4.32 5.18
C THR A 133 -15.47 -4.76 5.76
N THR A 134 -14.36 -4.53 5.07
CA THR A 134 -13.01 -4.88 5.55
C THR A 134 -12.35 -3.75 6.34
N PHE A 135 -12.85 -2.51 6.27
CA PHE A 135 -12.29 -1.37 7.01
C PHE A 135 -12.75 -1.32 8.46
N ASP A 136 -12.40 -2.37 9.21
CA ASP A 136 -12.67 -2.53 10.63
C ASP A 136 -11.36 -2.82 11.41
N ASN A 137 -11.50 -3.18 12.69
CA ASN A 137 -10.35 -3.55 13.54
C ASN A 137 -10.03 -5.05 13.50
N ARG A 138 -10.59 -5.84 12.57
CA ARG A 138 -10.35 -7.28 12.47
C ARG A 138 -9.25 -7.58 11.45
N PRO A 139 -8.43 -8.61 11.64
CA PRO A 139 -7.60 -9.17 10.58
C PRO A 139 -8.49 -9.79 9.50
N HIS A 140 -8.09 -9.66 8.24
CA HIS A 140 -8.81 -10.25 7.10
C HIS A 140 -7.88 -11.13 6.28
N ARG A 141 -8.41 -12.22 5.74
CA ARG A 141 -7.66 -13.10 4.86
C ARG A 141 -7.84 -12.68 3.42
N VAL A 142 -6.74 -12.55 2.67
CA VAL A 142 -6.76 -12.36 1.22
C VAL A 142 -6.28 -13.64 0.57
N GLU A 143 -7.02 -14.16 -0.40
CA GLU A 143 -6.62 -15.29 -1.21
C GLU A 143 -6.43 -14.85 -2.65
N ILE A 144 -5.32 -15.24 -3.27
CA ILE A 144 -5.03 -14.98 -4.69
C ILE A 144 -4.87 -16.32 -5.37
N ASP A 145 -5.74 -16.61 -6.33
CA ASP A 145 -5.65 -17.78 -7.18
C ASP A 145 -4.81 -17.43 -8.42
N LEU A 146 -3.62 -18.02 -8.51
CA LEU A 146 -2.70 -17.77 -9.61
C LEU A 146 -3.25 -18.27 -10.96
N SER A 147 -4.10 -19.29 -10.96
CA SER A 147 -4.63 -19.92 -12.17
C SER A 147 -5.65 -19.01 -12.86
N SER A 148 -6.52 -18.38 -12.08
CA SER A 148 -7.54 -17.45 -12.58
C SER A 148 -7.08 -15.99 -12.58
N GLY A 149 -6.03 -15.66 -11.82
CA GLY A 149 -5.59 -14.28 -11.60
C GLY A 149 -6.60 -13.44 -10.81
N ARG A 150 -7.47 -14.09 -10.02
CA ARG A 150 -8.50 -13.43 -9.21
C ARG A 150 -8.10 -13.42 -7.74
N ALA A 151 -8.56 -12.39 -7.03
CA ALA A 151 -8.33 -12.25 -5.61
C ALA A 151 -9.63 -12.07 -4.85
N TYR A 152 -9.69 -12.63 -3.65
CA TYR A 152 -10.82 -12.53 -2.74
C TYR A 152 -10.35 -12.14 -1.35
N VAL A 153 -11.09 -11.27 -0.69
CA VAL A 153 -10.90 -10.94 0.73
C VAL A 153 -12.05 -11.52 1.55
N PHE A 154 -11.70 -12.12 2.68
CA PHE A 154 -12.63 -12.82 3.57
C PHE A 154 -12.60 -12.15 4.94
N SER A 155 -13.74 -11.56 5.30
CA SER A 155 -14.07 -11.18 6.69
C SER A 155 -15.02 -12.22 7.28
N ASP A 156 -16.15 -12.42 6.61
CA ASP A 156 -17.16 -13.42 6.93
C ASP A 156 -17.55 -14.19 5.64
N GLU A 157 -17.78 -13.44 4.55
CA GLU A 157 -17.92 -13.95 3.19
C GLU A 157 -16.76 -13.50 2.29
N GLY A 158 -16.48 -14.28 1.24
CA GLY A 158 -15.45 -13.95 0.25
C GLY A 158 -15.96 -12.93 -0.76
N LYS A 159 -15.32 -11.77 -0.82
CA LYS A 159 -15.61 -10.72 -1.79
C LYS A 159 -14.43 -10.51 -2.72
N GLU A 160 -14.70 -10.40 -4.02
CA GLU A 160 -13.66 -10.19 -5.01
C GLU A 160 -13.00 -8.81 -4.81
N VAL A 161 -11.67 -8.77 -4.93
CA VAL A 161 -10.87 -7.55 -4.87
C VAL A 161 -10.15 -7.40 -6.20
N LYS A 162 -10.22 -6.19 -6.78
CA LYS A 162 -9.49 -5.90 -8.02
C LYS A 162 -7.98 -5.96 -7.75
N ILE A 163 -7.29 -6.80 -8.50
CA ILE A 163 -5.83 -6.92 -8.48
C ILE A 163 -5.22 -6.63 -9.85
N TYR A 164 -3.94 -6.27 -9.83
CA TYR A 164 -3.13 -5.94 -10.99
C TYR A 164 -1.87 -6.79 -10.91
N ASN A 165 -1.51 -7.50 -11.98
CA ASN A 165 -0.18 -8.08 -12.08
C ASN A 165 0.88 -6.98 -12.28
N GLY A 166 2.17 -7.33 -12.23
CA GLY A 166 3.26 -6.36 -12.36
C GLY A 166 3.16 -5.46 -13.60
N ASP A 167 2.83 -6.01 -14.77
CA ASP A 167 2.74 -5.23 -16.01
C ASP A 167 1.52 -4.30 -16.00
N GLN A 168 0.36 -4.79 -15.55
CA GLN A 168 -0.86 -3.99 -15.39
C GLN A 168 -0.67 -2.85 -14.39
N PHE A 169 0.01 -3.12 -13.28
CA PHE A 169 0.35 -2.12 -12.27
C PHE A 169 1.24 -1.03 -12.88
N LEU A 170 2.33 -1.41 -13.54
CA LEU A 170 3.24 -0.45 -14.18
C LEU A 170 2.54 0.44 -15.21
N GLU A 171 1.61 -0.13 -15.98
CA GLU A 171 0.82 0.64 -16.94
C GLU A 171 -0.14 1.62 -16.26
N GLU A 172 -0.76 1.21 -15.14
CA GLU A 172 -1.58 2.09 -14.30
C GLU A 172 -0.75 3.27 -13.76
N ILE A 173 0.47 3.00 -13.26
CA ILE A 173 1.38 4.07 -12.79
C ILE A 173 1.72 5.03 -13.93
N ARG A 174 2.00 4.50 -15.12
CA ARG A 174 2.44 5.31 -16.25
C ARG A 174 1.33 6.21 -16.81
N ARG A 175 0.09 5.71 -16.86
CA ARG A 175 -1.01 6.41 -17.52
C ARG A 175 -1.89 7.21 -16.58
N ASN A 176 -2.14 6.69 -15.38
CA ASN A 176 -3.28 7.10 -14.57
C ASN A 176 -2.87 7.75 -13.24
N ILE A 177 -1.65 7.52 -12.76
CA ILE A 177 -1.22 8.15 -11.51
C ILE A 177 -0.90 9.63 -11.73
N ILE A 178 -1.56 10.45 -10.93
CA ILE A 178 -1.24 11.87 -10.75
C ILE A 178 -0.32 11.96 -9.53
N PRO A 179 0.97 12.30 -9.70
CA PRO A 179 1.87 12.44 -8.57
C PRO A 179 1.41 13.58 -7.66
N THR A 180 1.39 13.34 -6.35
CA THR A 180 0.94 14.35 -5.37
C THR A 180 2.10 15.15 -4.82
N ARG A 181 1.96 16.47 -4.74
CA ARG A 181 2.96 17.33 -4.08
C ARG A 181 2.87 17.14 -2.59
N VAL A 182 3.93 16.56 -2.04
CA VAL A 182 4.09 16.29 -0.61
C VAL A 182 3.86 17.53 0.25
N LYS A 183 4.45 18.68 -0.13
CA LYS A 183 4.38 19.91 0.66
C LYS A 183 2.93 20.33 0.92
N GLU A 184 2.05 20.16 -0.07
CA GLU A 184 0.63 20.50 0.06
C GLU A 184 -0.09 19.64 1.12
N ILE A 185 0.31 18.37 1.28
CA ILE A 185 -0.26 17.47 2.28
C ILE A 185 0.22 17.85 3.69
N VAL A 186 1.52 18.11 3.85
CA VAL A 186 2.13 18.52 5.14
C VAL A 186 1.47 19.79 5.67
N TYR A 187 1.25 20.78 4.80
CA TYR A 187 0.67 22.07 5.19
C TYR A 187 -0.82 22.02 5.54
N LYS A 188 -1.59 21.05 5.02
CA LYS A 188 -3.03 20.95 5.27
C LYS A 188 -3.39 20.58 6.70
N LYS A 189 -2.47 19.96 7.45
CA LYS A 189 -2.66 19.60 8.87
C LYS A 189 -4.02 18.94 9.17
N TYR A 190 -4.39 17.91 8.41
CA TYR A 190 -5.69 17.25 8.49
C TYR A 190 -6.11 16.93 9.94
N LYS A 191 -7.26 17.46 10.35
CA LYS A 191 -7.94 17.12 11.61
C LYS A 191 -8.84 15.91 11.42
N LEU A 192 -9.30 15.32 12.53
CA LEU A 192 -10.23 14.20 12.48
C LEU A 192 -11.49 14.53 11.66
N GLU A 193 -12.03 15.73 11.80
CA GLU A 193 -13.22 16.18 11.06
C GLU A 193 -12.96 16.25 9.55
N ASP A 194 -11.76 16.65 9.12
CA ASP A 194 -11.39 16.68 7.70
C ASP A 194 -11.31 15.26 7.14
N VAL A 195 -10.74 14.32 7.90
CA VAL A 195 -10.67 12.90 7.51
C VAL A 195 -12.06 12.30 7.42
N LYS A 196 -12.93 12.54 8.42
CA LYS A 196 -14.33 12.09 8.42
C LYS A 196 -15.09 12.63 7.20
N ARG A 197 -14.89 13.92 6.86
CA ARG A 197 -15.50 14.55 5.68
C ARG A 197 -15.02 13.89 4.39
N LEU A 198 -13.70 13.76 4.21
CA LEU A 198 -13.12 13.16 3.02
C LEU A 198 -13.54 11.70 2.81
N LEU A 199 -13.63 10.91 3.88
CA LEU A 199 -14.15 9.54 3.80
C LEU A 199 -15.59 9.51 3.28
N LYS A 200 -16.46 10.35 3.84
CA LYS A 200 -17.87 10.45 3.41
C LYS A 200 -17.99 10.92 1.95
N GLU A 201 -17.23 11.94 1.55
CA GLU A 201 -17.22 12.47 0.18
C GLU A 201 -16.85 11.39 -0.85
N HIS A 202 -16.02 10.42 -0.46
CA HIS A 202 -15.61 9.31 -1.32
C HIS A 202 -16.39 8.00 -1.05
N GLY A 203 -17.51 8.07 -0.31
CA GLY A 203 -18.40 6.92 -0.09
C GLY A 203 -17.91 5.89 0.93
N PHE A 204 -16.90 6.21 1.73
CA PHE A 204 -16.40 5.35 2.80
C PHE A 204 -17.11 5.64 4.12
N TYR A 205 -17.80 4.63 4.65
CA TYR A 205 -18.48 4.68 5.95
C TYR A 205 -17.80 3.71 6.90
N ILE A 206 -16.91 4.23 7.74
CA ILE A 206 -16.25 3.48 8.80
C ILE A 206 -16.83 3.86 10.15
N ASP A 207 -16.73 2.97 11.14
CA ASP A 207 -17.11 3.28 12.50
C ASP A 207 -16.23 4.43 13.04
N TRP A 208 -16.87 5.57 13.31
CA TRP A 208 -16.19 6.78 13.77
C TRP A 208 -15.52 6.60 15.14
N GLY A 209 -16.03 5.69 15.98
CA GLY A 209 -15.41 5.35 17.26
C GLY A 209 -14.00 4.76 17.08
N ILE A 210 -13.73 4.10 15.95
CA ILE A 210 -12.39 3.62 15.61
C ILE A 210 -11.44 4.78 15.36
N LEU A 211 -11.88 5.81 14.62
CA LEU A 211 -11.06 6.98 14.33
C LEU A 211 -10.79 7.83 15.58
N GLU A 212 -11.78 7.99 16.44
CA GLU A 212 -11.65 8.73 17.71
C GLU A 212 -10.66 8.05 18.66
N LYS A 213 -10.67 6.71 18.67
CA LYS A 213 -9.66 5.93 19.38
C LYS A 213 -8.25 6.15 18.80
N PHE A 214 -8.11 6.30 17.49
CA PHE A 214 -6.81 6.61 16.88
C PHE A 214 -6.30 8.00 17.24
N GLU A 215 -7.18 9.01 17.24
CA GLU A 215 -6.79 10.38 17.58
C GLU A 215 -6.36 10.51 19.05
N SER A 216 -7.12 9.90 19.97
CA SER A 216 -6.83 9.91 21.41
C SER A 216 -5.52 9.19 21.77
N GLU A 217 -5.21 8.09 21.08
CA GLU A 217 -4.01 7.30 21.38
C GLU A 217 -2.72 7.86 20.73
N GLU A 218 -2.79 8.58 19.62
CA GLU A 218 -1.59 8.96 18.85
C GLU A 218 -1.18 10.44 18.90
N ARG A 219 -1.76 11.25 19.79
CA ARG A 219 -1.41 12.68 19.99
C ARG A 219 -1.20 13.42 18.66
N ASN A 220 -2.31 13.63 17.95
CA ASN A 220 -2.52 14.33 16.68
C ASN A 220 -2.27 13.51 15.40
N LEU A 221 -3.35 13.20 14.68
CA LEU A 221 -3.36 12.80 13.27
C LEU A 221 -2.45 13.71 12.41
N HIS A 222 -2.35 14.99 12.74
CA HIS A 222 -1.44 15.95 12.11
C HIS A 222 0.05 15.53 12.14
N LYS A 223 0.53 14.86 13.20
CA LYS A 223 1.93 14.40 13.28
C LYS A 223 2.21 13.23 12.35
N ARG A 224 1.18 12.47 11.93
CA ARG A 224 1.33 11.40 10.95
C ARG A 224 1.84 12.00 9.65
N PHE A 225 1.18 13.04 9.15
CA PHE A 225 1.46 13.63 7.84
C PHE A 225 2.59 14.67 7.80
N THR A 226 3.33 14.85 8.90
CA THR A 226 4.43 15.84 9.02
C THR A 226 5.76 15.23 9.47
N SER A 227 5.88 13.89 9.49
CA SER A 227 7.15 13.21 9.79
C SER A 227 8.24 13.57 8.77
N GLY A 228 9.52 13.46 9.20
CA GLY A 228 10.71 13.94 8.48
C GLY A 228 10.85 13.52 7.01
N PHE A 229 10.14 12.47 6.58
CA PHE A 229 9.93 12.05 5.19
C PHE A 229 9.57 13.21 4.23
N PHE A 230 8.87 14.24 4.73
CA PHE A 230 8.39 15.36 3.92
C PHE A 230 8.97 16.72 4.31
N ALA A 231 9.84 16.74 5.32
CA ALA A 231 10.32 17.96 5.97
C ALA A 231 11.71 18.42 5.49
N THR A 232 12.26 17.80 4.44
CA THR A 232 13.48 18.31 3.81
C THR A 232 13.14 19.50 2.91
N GLU A 233 13.81 20.60 3.23
CA GLU A 233 13.62 22.01 2.82
C GLU A 233 13.42 22.23 1.32
#